data_AF-A0A1Y4M4U3-F1
#
_entry.id   AF-A0A1Y4M4U3-F1
#
_cell.length_a   1.000
_cell.length_b   1.000
_cell.length_c   1.000
_cell.angle_alpha   90.00
_cell.angle_beta   90.00
_cell.angle_gamma   90.00
#
_symmetry.space_group_name_H-M   'P 1'
#
loop_
_entity.id
_entity.type
_entity.pdbx_description
1 polymer ?
#
loop_
_entity_poly.entity_id
_entity_poly.type
_entity_poly.pdbx_seq_one_letter_code
_entity_poly.pdbx_strand_id
1 'polypeptide(L)'
;MQVKNNLANRPTESVTEFQVGNDKVTLSPSIVRNYLTNGNGTVTDQEVNYFVHLCRGQGLNPFLKEIYLIKFGQQPATFVVSKEAFLKRAEANSQYDGAESGIIVMNGNGEIIERKGGFFLKGSEQVVGGWAKVYRKDRKYPCEVQVSFDEYAGRKSDGQLNNQWATKPATMIKKVALVQALRESFPNDLNNLYTAEEQGDMEIPYVDSRPIEQPKYNQQDIPEPQFEPDRQAEPVMNNESLV
;
A
#
# COMPACT_ATOMS: atom_id res chain seq x y z
N MET A 1 30.20 -52.05 8.38
CA MET A 1 29.63 -50.96 7.55
C MET A 1 29.35 -49.77 8.46
N GLN A 2 30.20 -48.75 8.41
CA GLN A 2 29.93 -47.48 9.09
C GLN A 2 29.00 -46.65 8.19
N VAL A 3 27.79 -46.38 8.68
CA VAL A 3 26.86 -45.43 8.06
C VAL A 3 27.41 -44.03 8.33
N LYS A 4 28.08 -43.43 7.34
CA LYS A 4 28.47 -42.02 7.38
C LYS A 4 27.20 -41.17 7.24
N ASN A 5 26.73 -40.63 8.35
CA ASN A 5 25.65 -39.65 8.35
C ASN A 5 26.24 -38.31 7.86
N ASN A 6 26.07 -38.02 6.57
CA ASN A 6 26.45 -36.75 5.97
C ASN A 6 25.37 -35.71 6.31
N LEU A 7 25.45 -35.14 7.52
CA LEU A 7 24.86 -33.83 7.80
C LEU A 7 25.72 -32.79 7.07
N ALA A 8 25.50 -32.69 5.76
CA ALA A 8 26.09 -31.63 4.96
C ALA A 8 25.72 -30.29 5.59
N ASN A 9 26.76 -29.51 5.92
CA ASN A 9 26.71 -28.15 6.38
C ASN A 9 25.80 -27.34 5.44
N ARG A 10 24.51 -27.23 5.77
CA ARG A 10 23.64 -26.26 5.09
C ARG A 10 24.17 -24.89 5.51
N PRO A 11 24.54 -24.01 4.58
CA PRO A 11 24.95 -22.66 4.95
C PRO A 11 23.84 -22.08 5.83
N THR A 12 24.21 -21.57 7.02
CA THR A 12 23.28 -20.91 7.93
C THR A 12 22.66 -19.75 7.17
N GLU A 13 21.45 -19.93 6.68
CA GLU A 13 20.74 -18.87 5.95
C GLU A 13 20.55 -17.68 6.90
N SER A 14 20.78 -16.47 6.41
CA SER A 14 20.47 -15.27 7.17
C SER A 14 18.96 -15.20 7.39
N VAL A 15 18.54 -15.32 8.65
CA VAL A 15 17.14 -15.25 9.05
C VAL A 15 16.86 -13.82 9.52
N THR A 16 15.82 -13.21 8.97
CA THR A 16 15.34 -11.90 9.40
C THR A 16 14.09 -12.07 10.25
N GLU A 17 14.14 -11.59 11.49
CA GLU A 17 12.99 -11.55 12.39
C GLU A 17 12.54 -10.11 12.61
N PHE A 18 11.22 -9.88 12.60
CA PHE A 18 10.61 -8.59 12.87
C PHE A 18 9.18 -8.76 13.38
N GLN A 19 8.64 -7.71 13.99
CA GLN A 19 7.30 -7.70 14.56
C GLN A 19 6.34 -6.97 13.62
N VAL A 20 5.18 -7.55 13.35
CA VAL A 20 4.08 -6.90 12.62
C VAL A 20 2.83 -6.95 13.49
N GLY A 21 2.51 -5.83 14.15
CA GLY A 21 1.48 -5.80 15.19
C GLY A 21 1.82 -6.78 16.31
N ASN A 22 0.98 -7.80 16.51
CA ASN A 22 1.18 -8.84 17.53
C ASN A 22 1.88 -10.10 16.99
N ASP A 23 2.13 -10.19 15.69
CA ASP A 23 2.76 -11.36 15.08
C ASP A 23 4.28 -11.19 14.97
N LYS A 24 5.02 -12.20 15.44
CA LYS A 24 6.45 -12.33 15.15
C LYS A 24 6.61 -12.98 13.77
N VAL A 25 7.21 -12.26 12.83
CA VAL A 25 7.46 -12.72 11.46
C VAL A 25 8.93 -13.11 11.33
N THR A 26 9.18 -14.31 10.83
CA THR A 26 10.52 -14.85 10.58
C THR A 26 10.64 -15.23 9.10
N LEU A 27 11.55 -14.58 8.37
CA LEU A 27 11.79 -14.82 6.95
C LEU A 27 13.22 -15.31 6.73
N SER A 28 13.36 -16.42 6.00
CA SER A 28 14.61 -16.88 5.41
C SER A 28 14.48 -16.93 3.89
N PRO A 29 15.60 -16.90 3.14
CA PRO A 29 15.56 -17.07 1.69
C PRO A 29 14.85 -18.36 1.24
N SER A 30 15.02 -19.47 1.95
CA SER A 30 14.30 -20.71 1.67
C SER A 30 12.78 -20.58 1.90
N ILE A 31 12.34 -19.93 2.97
CA ILE A 31 10.91 -19.69 3.24
C ILE A 31 10.29 -18.87 2.11
N VAL A 32 10.96 -17.79 1.72
CA VAL A 32 10.46 -16.90 0.66
C VAL A 32 10.29 -17.68 -0.65
N ARG A 33 11.34 -18.39 -1.09
CA ARG A 33 11.31 -19.14 -2.36
C ARG A 33 10.27 -20.26 -2.38
N ASN A 34 10.17 -21.01 -1.28
CA ASN A 34 9.37 -22.23 -1.25
C ASN A 34 7.89 -22.00 -0.94
N TYR A 35 7.55 -20.92 -0.22
CA TYR A 35 6.20 -20.74 0.33
C TYR A 35 5.56 -19.37 0.04
N LEU A 36 6.34 -18.35 -0.29
CA LEU A 36 5.83 -16.97 -0.44
C LEU A 36 5.94 -16.43 -1.87
N THR A 37 6.58 -17.18 -2.78
CA THR A 37 6.64 -16.85 -4.22
C THR A 37 5.43 -17.44 -4.94
N ASN A 38 4.74 -16.60 -5.70
CA ASN A 38 3.65 -16.97 -6.60
C ASN A 38 4.12 -16.88 -8.06
N GLY A 39 3.55 -17.73 -8.92
CA GLY A 39 3.87 -17.79 -10.35
C GLY A 39 4.75 -18.98 -10.72
N ASN A 40 5.25 -19.00 -11.94
CA ASN A 40 6.05 -20.10 -12.50
C ASN A 40 7.53 -19.74 -12.70
N GLY A 41 7.96 -18.56 -12.27
CA GLY A 41 9.34 -18.10 -12.35
C GLY A 41 10.13 -18.39 -11.08
N THR A 42 11.45 -18.45 -11.20
CA THR A 42 12.36 -18.56 -10.06
C THR A 42 12.82 -17.17 -9.64
N VAL A 43 12.67 -16.83 -8.35
CA VAL A 43 13.13 -15.55 -7.80
C VAL A 43 14.62 -15.59 -7.49
N THR A 44 15.30 -14.49 -7.80
CA THR A 44 16.72 -14.28 -7.55
C THR A 44 17.00 -13.92 -6.09
N ASP A 45 18.26 -14.06 -5.65
CA ASP A 45 18.68 -13.67 -4.30
C ASP A 45 18.43 -12.19 -4.01
N GLN A 46 18.62 -11.33 -5.02
CA GLN A 46 18.34 -9.91 -4.92
C GLN A 46 16.85 -9.64 -4.70
N GLU A 47 15.97 -10.31 -5.45
CA GLU A 47 14.51 -10.17 -5.29
C GLU A 47 14.03 -10.67 -3.93
N VAL A 48 14.62 -11.77 -3.43
CA VAL A 48 14.33 -12.31 -2.10
C VAL A 48 14.78 -11.34 -1.01
N ASN A 49 16.01 -10.81 -1.10
CA ASN A 49 16.50 -9.84 -0.12
C ASN A 49 15.65 -8.57 -0.14
N TYR A 50 15.33 -8.05 -1.32
CA TYR A 50 14.44 -6.89 -1.47
C TYR A 50 13.08 -7.14 -0.83
N PHE A 51 12.46 -8.30 -1.08
CA PHE A 51 11.19 -8.68 -0.47
C PHE A 51 11.24 -8.67 1.06
N VAL A 52 12.29 -9.26 1.64
CA VAL A 52 12.47 -9.30 3.10
C VAL A 52 12.64 -7.89 3.67
N HIS A 53 13.46 -7.05 3.03
CA HIS A 53 13.64 -5.65 3.42
C HIS A 53 12.34 -4.85 3.31
N LEU A 54 11.56 -5.07 2.26
CA LEU A 54 10.27 -4.43 2.06
C LEU A 54 9.27 -4.85 3.15
N CYS A 55 9.16 -6.14 3.44
CA CYS A 55 8.29 -6.64 4.51
C CYS A 55 8.67 -6.06 5.87
N ARG A 56 9.96 -6.06 6.21
CA ARG A 56 10.46 -5.50 7.48
C ARG A 56 10.30 -3.99 7.55
N GLY A 57 10.67 -3.27 6.51
CA GLY A 57 10.66 -1.80 6.47
C GLY A 57 9.25 -1.22 6.48
N GLN A 58 8.29 -1.91 5.86
CA GLN A 58 6.89 -1.47 5.78
C GLN A 58 5.98 -2.14 6.80
N GLY A 59 6.49 -3.09 7.59
CA GLY A 59 5.69 -3.84 8.56
C GLY A 59 4.60 -4.68 7.90
N LEU A 60 4.91 -5.36 6.80
CA LEU A 60 3.98 -6.21 6.06
C LEU A 60 4.21 -7.69 6.41
N ASN A 61 3.13 -8.41 6.69
CA ASN A 61 3.16 -9.84 6.99
C ASN A 61 2.77 -10.66 5.74
N PRO A 62 3.74 -11.32 5.07
CA PRO A 62 3.46 -12.09 3.87
C PRO A 62 2.66 -13.37 4.15
N PHE A 63 2.67 -13.90 5.38
CA PHE A 63 1.88 -15.08 5.75
C PHE A 63 0.39 -14.77 5.91
N LEU A 64 0.06 -13.52 6.27
CA LEU A 64 -1.31 -13.01 6.29
C LEU A 64 -1.75 -12.46 4.92
N LYS A 65 -0.92 -12.66 3.89
CA LYS A 65 -1.16 -12.18 2.53
C LYS A 65 -1.30 -10.66 2.43
N GLU A 66 -0.60 -9.93 3.30
CA GLU A 66 -0.56 -8.47 3.23
C GLU A 66 0.28 -7.99 2.04
N ILE A 67 1.23 -8.80 1.59
CA ILE A 67 2.07 -8.60 0.40
C ILE A 67 2.33 -9.95 -0.30
N TYR A 68 2.43 -9.91 -1.62
CA TYR A 68 2.74 -11.06 -2.48
C TYR A 68 4.01 -10.82 -3.28
N LEU A 69 4.84 -11.85 -3.41
CA LEU A 69 5.97 -11.89 -4.33
C LEU A 69 5.56 -12.70 -5.56
N ILE A 70 5.47 -12.07 -6.74
CA ILE A 70 5.02 -12.71 -7.97
C ILE A 70 6.16 -12.73 -8.99
N LYS A 71 6.46 -13.88 -9.59
CA LYS A 71 7.47 -14.03 -10.63
C LYS A 71 6.94 -14.91 -11.77
N PHE A 72 6.96 -14.39 -12.99
CA PHE A 72 6.56 -15.14 -14.20
C PHE A 72 7.73 -15.30 -15.16
N GLY A 73 8.09 -16.55 -15.46
CA GLY A 73 9.24 -16.87 -16.30
C GLY A 73 10.50 -16.12 -15.87
N GLN A 74 11.10 -15.38 -16.81
CA GLN A 74 12.32 -14.60 -16.59
C GLN A 74 12.07 -13.11 -16.29
N GLN A 75 10.82 -12.65 -16.30
CA GLN A 75 10.49 -11.23 -16.05
C GLN A 75 10.81 -10.85 -14.60
N PRO A 76 11.24 -9.62 -14.29
CA PRO A 76 11.46 -9.15 -12.92
C PRO A 76 10.29 -9.48 -11.97
N ALA A 77 10.61 -9.76 -10.71
CA ALA A 77 9.59 -10.02 -9.71
C ALA A 77 8.74 -8.77 -9.43
N THR A 78 7.45 -8.99 -9.20
CA THR A 78 6.49 -7.96 -8.83
C THR A 78 6.12 -8.13 -7.35
N PHE A 79 6.06 -7.02 -6.61
CA PHE A 79 5.78 -7.01 -5.17
C PHE A 79 4.43 -6.35 -4.90
N VAL A 80 3.38 -7.14 -4.79
CA VAL A 80 2.01 -6.63 -4.76
C VAL A 80 1.54 -6.50 -3.32
N VAL A 81 1.18 -5.28 -2.90
CA VAL A 81 0.54 -5.06 -1.59
C VAL A 81 -0.95 -5.31 -1.71
N SER A 82 -1.53 -6.03 -0.75
CA SER A 82 -2.97 -6.31 -0.69
C SER A 82 -3.78 -5.07 -0.34
N LYS A 83 -5.03 -5.01 -0.78
CA LYS A 83 -5.98 -3.97 -0.36
C LYS A 83 -6.17 -3.97 1.16
N GLU A 84 -6.18 -5.16 1.77
CA GLU A 84 -6.38 -5.35 3.20
C GLU A 84 -5.27 -4.68 4.01
N ALA A 85 -4.02 -4.69 3.54
CA ALA A 85 -2.93 -3.95 4.19
C ALA A 85 -3.18 -2.44 4.21
N PHE A 86 -3.70 -1.86 3.11
CA PHE A 86 -4.08 -0.44 3.06
C PHE A 86 -5.18 -0.12 4.06
N LEU A 87 -6.24 -0.95 4.10
CA LEU A 87 -7.36 -0.76 5.01
C LEU A 87 -6.92 -0.88 6.47
N LYS A 88 -6.16 -1.91 6.83
CA LYS A 88 -5.65 -2.10 8.19
C LYS A 88 -4.82 -0.91 8.67
N ARG A 89 -4.01 -0.33 7.78
CA ARG A 89 -3.20 0.84 8.12
C ARG A 89 -4.02 2.12 8.29
N ALA A 90 -5.04 2.30 7.45
CA ALA A 90 -5.99 3.39 7.61
C ALA A 90 -6.77 3.26 8.92
N GLU A 91 -7.30 2.06 9.23
CA GLU A 91 -8.00 1.78 10.49
C GLU A 91 -7.13 2.00 11.74
N ALA A 92 -5.82 1.75 11.64
CA ALA A 92 -4.89 2.03 12.73
C ALA A 92 -4.63 3.54 12.95
N ASN A 93 -4.95 4.39 11.98
CA ASN A 93 -4.74 5.82 12.08
C ASN A 93 -5.90 6.49 12.82
N SER A 94 -5.60 7.17 13.93
CA SER A 94 -6.60 7.86 14.76
C SER A 94 -7.47 8.87 14.01
N GLN A 95 -6.95 9.43 12.92
CA GLN A 95 -7.64 10.42 12.09
C GLN A 95 -8.53 9.81 11.02
N TYR A 96 -8.49 8.49 10.77
CA TYR A 96 -9.37 7.86 9.79
C TYR A 96 -10.84 7.95 10.24
N ASP A 97 -11.70 8.34 9.30
CA ASP A 97 -13.14 8.52 9.51
C ASP A 97 -13.97 7.78 8.45
N GLY A 98 -13.43 6.68 7.94
CA GLY A 98 -14.09 5.86 6.93
C GLY A 98 -13.80 6.29 5.49
N ALA A 99 -14.39 5.53 4.56
CA ALA A 99 -14.23 5.73 3.14
C ALA A 99 -15.49 5.31 2.37
N GLU A 100 -15.73 5.98 1.25
CA GLU A 100 -16.71 5.60 0.24
C GLU A 100 -16.00 5.23 -1.05
N SER A 101 -16.57 4.30 -1.80
CA SER A 101 -16.06 3.96 -3.13
C SER A 101 -17.16 3.45 -4.02
N GLY A 102 -16.97 3.65 -5.31
CA GLY A 102 -17.94 3.34 -6.32
C GLY A 102 -17.35 3.12 -7.69
N ILE A 103 -18.25 2.94 -8.64
CA ILE A 103 -17.93 2.83 -10.06
C ILE A 103 -18.55 3.99 -10.82
N ILE A 104 -17.94 4.30 -11.96
CA ILE A 104 -18.46 5.22 -12.96
C ILE A 104 -18.93 4.37 -14.12
N VAL A 105 -20.18 4.55 -14.55
CA VAL A 105 -20.77 3.80 -15.65
C VAL A 105 -21.26 4.72 -16.75
N MET A 106 -21.19 4.22 -17.99
CA MET A 106 -21.92 4.79 -19.12
C MET A 106 -23.18 3.96 -19.35
N ASN A 107 -24.34 4.60 -19.33
CA ASN A 107 -25.62 3.92 -19.62
C ASN A 107 -25.87 3.81 -21.14
N GLY A 108 -26.94 3.11 -21.53
CA GLY A 108 -27.30 2.94 -22.95
C GLY A 108 -27.62 4.23 -23.72
N ASN A 109 -27.82 5.35 -23.02
CA ASN A 109 -28.04 6.67 -23.62
C ASN A 109 -26.73 7.49 -23.75
N GLY A 110 -25.58 6.93 -23.32
CA GLY A 110 -24.29 7.62 -23.32
C GLY A 110 -24.06 8.53 -22.11
N GLU A 111 -24.93 8.50 -21.09
CA GLU A 111 -24.76 9.32 -19.89
C GLU A 111 -23.78 8.69 -18.92
N ILE A 112 -22.92 9.52 -18.31
CA ILE A 112 -21.96 9.12 -17.30
C ILE A 112 -22.58 9.28 -15.91
N ILE A 113 -22.62 8.20 -15.14
CA ILE A 113 -23.23 8.16 -13.81
C ILE A 113 -22.25 7.57 -12.81
N GLU A 114 -21.98 8.30 -11.72
CA GLU A 114 -21.27 7.80 -10.55
C GLU A 114 -22.21 7.02 -9.63
N ARG A 115 -21.82 5.81 -9.22
CA ARG A 115 -22.61 4.98 -8.29
C ARG A 115 -21.75 4.46 -7.15
N LYS A 116 -22.23 4.62 -5.92
CA LYS A 116 -21.64 3.97 -4.75
C LYS A 116 -21.76 2.46 -4.87
N GLY A 117 -20.71 1.72 -4.51
CA GLY A 117 -20.66 0.27 -4.67
C GLY A 117 -20.26 -0.16 -6.09
N GLY A 118 -20.58 -1.40 -6.46
CA GLY A 118 -20.11 -2.01 -7.72
C GLY A 118 -21.23 -2.56 -8.60
N PHE A 119 -22.47 -2.12 -8.40
CA PHE A 119 -23.62 -2.63 -9.13
C PHE A 119 -23.79 -1.91 -10.47
N PHE A 120 -23.93 -2.69 -11.54
CA PHE A 120 -24.26 -2.22 -12.88
C PHE A 120 -25.03 -3.31 -13.63
N LEU A 121 -25.84 -2.92 -14.61
CA LEU A 121 -26.61 -3.84 -15.45
C LEU A 121 -25.77 -4.24 -16.66
N LYS A 122 -25.07 -5.39 -16.55
CA LYS A 122 -24.25 -5.94 -17.62
C LYS A 122 -25.07 -6.14 -18.90
N GLY A 123 -24.57 -5.62 -20.03
CA GLY A 123 -25.22 -5.69 -21.34
C GLY A 123 -26.00 -4.43 -21.72
N SER A 124 -26.42 -3.62 -20.73
CA SER A 124 -27.05 -2.31 -20.96
C SER A 124 -26.15 -1.15 -20.52
N GLU A 125 -25.20 -1.42 -19.64
CA GLU A 125 -24.27 -0.43 -19.08
C GLU A 125 -22.83 -0.92 -19.20
N GLN A 126 -21.91 0.04 -19.32
CA GLN A 126 -20.48 -0.20 -19.36
C GLN A 126 -19.81 0.47 -18.16
N VAL A 127 -18.94 -0.26 -17.46
CA VAL A 127 -18.05 0.33 -16.45
C VAL A 127 -16.95 1.09 -17.17
N VAL A 128 -16.83 2.38 -16.88
CA VAL A 128 -15.86 3.29 -17.53
C VAL A 128 -14.87 3.91 -16.55
N GLY A 129 -15.10 3.75 -15.25
CA GLY A 129 -14.17 4.23 -14.23
C GLY A 129 -14.52 3.77 -12.83
N GLY A 130 -13.73 4.24 -11.86
CA GLY A 130 -13.93 4.02 -10.44
C GLY A 130 -13.71 5.33 -9.69
N TRP A 131 -14.36 5.46 -8.53
CA TRP A 131 -14.16 6.63 -7.66
C TRP A 131 -14.06 6.19 -6.20
N ALA A 132 -13.38 7.00 -5.40
CA ALA A 132 -13.35 6.84 -3.95
C ALA A 132 -13.21 8.17 -3.22
N LYS A 133 -13.73 8.21 -2.00
CA LYS A 133 -13.58 9.32 -1.05
C LYS A 133 -13.08 8.77 0.26
N VAL A 134 -12.04 9.34 0.82
CA VAL A 134 -11.51 8.96 2.13
C VAL A 134 -11.60 10.16 3.07
N TYR A 135 -12.20 9.92 4.22
CA TYR A 135 -12.49 10.96 5.21
C TYR A 135 -11.48 10.90 6.33
N ARG A 136 -11.07 12.09 6.78
CA ARG A 136 -10.21 12.24 7.94
C ARG A 136 -10.76 13.31 8.87
N LYS A 137 -10.69 13.06 10.17
CA LYS A 137 -11.20 13.95 11.22
C LYS A 137 -10.46 15.28 11.27
N ASP A 138 -9.19 15.30 10.85
CA ASP A 138 -8.33 16.48 10.81
C ASP A 138 -8.44 17.31 9.51
N ARG A 139 -9.37 16.97 8.61
CA ARG A 139 -9.56 17.68 7.33
C ARG A 139 -11.04 18.00 7.09
N LYS A 140 -11.29 19.18 6.52
CA LYS A 140 -12.66 19.61 6.17
C LYS A 140 -13.22 18.90 4.94
N TYR A 141 -12.36 18.54 3.99
CA TYR A 141 -12.74 17.92 2.72
C TYR A 141 -12.09 16.54 2.61
N PRO A 142 -12.80 15.54 2.07
CA PRO A 142 -12.21 14.24 1.83
C PRO A 142 -11.14 14.33 0.74
N CYS A 143 -10.22 13.36 0.75
CA CYS A 143 -9.44 13.06 -0.44
C CYS A 143 -10.35 12.31 -1.42
N GLU A 144 -10.50 12.83 -2.63
CA GLU A 144 -11.34 12.24 -3.68
C GLU A 144 -10.46 11.82 -4.85
N VAL A 145 -10.64 10.58 -5.31
CA VAL A 145 -9.92 10.04 -6.47
C VAL A 145 -10.94 9.50 -7.46
N GLN A 146 -10.71 9.75 -8.75
CA GLN A 146 -11.40 9.12 -9.85
C GLN A 146 -10.37 8.56 -10.84
N VAL A 147 -10.64 7.37 -11.36
CA VAL A 147 -9.75 6.67 -12.29
C VAL A 147 -10.52 6.17 -13.49
N SER A 148 -9.91 6.27 -14.68
CA SER A 148 -10.46 5.72 -15.91
C SER A 148 -10.25 4.21 -15.96
N PHE A 149 -11.24 3.47 -16.45
CA PHE A 149 -11.14 2.01 -16.55
C PHE A 149 -9.97 1.58 -17.44
N ASP A 150 -9.79 2.24 -18.60
CA ASP A 150 -8.82 1.80 -19.60
C ASP A 150 -7.35 1.99 -19.18
N GLU A 151 -7.07 2.91 -18.26
CA GLU A 151 -5.73 3.17 -17.74
C GLU A 151 -5.21 2.02 -16.86
N TYR A 152 -6.10 1.39 -16.10
CA TYR A 152 -5.73 0.38 -15.10
C TYR A 152 -6.11 -1.04 -15.48
N ALA A 153 -6.99 -1.20 -16.48
CA ALA A 153 -7.50 -2.51 -16.85
C ALA A 153 -6.37 -3.41 -17.36
N GLY A 154 -6.07 -4.46 -16.59
CA GLY A 154 -5.04 -5.43 -16.92
C GLY A 154 -5.38 -6.22 -18.18
N ARG A 155 -4.49 -6.17 -19.16
CA ARG A 155 -4.64 -6.81 -20.48
C ARG A 155 -3.63 -7.93 -20.68
N LYS A 156 -4.00 -8.89 -21.51
CA LYS A 156 -3.10 -9.92 -22.05
C LYS A 156 -2.28 -9.34 -23.21
N SER A 157 -1.30 -10.10 -23.69
CA SER A 157 -0.47 -9.73 -24.85
C SER A 157 -1.27 -9.51 -26.14
N ASP A 158 -2.47 -10.09 -26.25
CA ASP A 158 -3.39 -9.91 -27.38
C ASP A 158 -4.26 -8.63 -27.26
N GLY A 159 -4.05 -7.80 -26.23
CA GLY A 159 -4.79 -6.56 -25.98
C GLY A 159 -6.15 -6.75 -25.30
N GLN A 160 -6.64 -8.00 -25.16
CA GLN A 160 -7.89 -8.28 -24.47
C GLN A 160 -7.70 -8.20 -22.95
N LEU A 161 -8.79 -7.92 -22.22
CA LEU A 161 -8.78 -7.96 -20.76
C LEU A 161 -8.35 -9.34 -20.25
N ASN A 162 -7.58 -9.34 -19.16
CA ASN A 162 -7.31 -10.57 -18.43
C ASN A 162 -8.59 -11.06 -17.71
N ASN A 163 -8.57 -12.29 -17.19
CA ASN A 163 -9.76 -12.91 -16.62
C ASN A 163 -10.35 -12.12 -15.43
N GLN A 164 -9.53 -11.49 -14.59
CA GLN A 164 -10.01 -10.72 -13.44
C GLN A 164 -10.81 -9.50 -13.89
N TRP A 165 -10.27 -8.75 -14.86
CA TRP A 165 -10.92 -7.55 -15.39
C TRP A 165 -12.12 -7.87 -16.29
N ALA A 166 -12.08 -8.98 -17.03
CA ALA A 166 -13.20 -9.43 -17.86
C ALA A 166 -14.40 -9.92 -17.02
N THR A 167 -14.14 -10.59 -15.89
CA THR A 167 -15.20 -11.20 -15.07
C THR A 167 -15.68 -10.31 -13.93
N LYS A 168 -14.83 -9.43 -13.39
CA LYS A 168 -15.13 -8.58 -12.21
C LYS A 168 -14.73 -7.11 -12.40
N PRO A 169 -15.06 -6.45 -13.53
CA PRO A 169 -14.58 -5.11 -13.85
C PRO A 169 -14.90 -4.07 -12.77
N ALA A 170 -16.14 -4.05 -12.28
CA ALA A 170 -16.58 -3.13 -11.24
C ALA A 170 -15.85 -3.32 -9.90
N THR A 171 -15.50 -4.57 -9.54
CA THR A 171 -14.76 -4.84 -8.29
C THR A 171 -13.33 -4.35 -8.41
N MET A 172 -12.70 -4.58 -9.56
CA MET A 172 -11.31 -4.21 -9.82
C MET A 172 -11.13 -2.70 -9.86
N ILE A 173 -11.90 -1.97 -10.68
CA ILE A 173 -11.69 -0.53 -10.82
C ILE A 173 -12.02 0.25 -9.53
N LYS A 174 -13.06 -0.20 -8.80
CA LYS A 174 -13.39 0.35 -7.47
C LYS A 174 -12.26 0.13 -6.46
N LYS A 175 -11.58 -1.03 -6.52
CA LYS A 175 -10.42 -1.31 -5.67
C LYS A 175 -9.29 -0.32 -5.96
N VAL A 176 -8.97 -0.10 -7.23
CA VAL A 176 -7.90 0.84 -7.64
C VAL A 176 -8.17 2.23 -7.08
N ALA A 177 -9.37 2.76 -7.33
CA ALA A 177 -9.76 4.09 -6.85
C ALA A 177 -9.61 4.22 -5.32
N LEU A 178 -10.10 3.21 -4.58
CA LEU A 178 -10.04 3.24 -3.11
C LEU A 178 -8.61 3.18 -2.59
N VAL A 179 -7.75 2.35 -3.17
CA VAL A 179 -6.36 2.21 -2.70
C VAL A 179 -5.56 3.47 -2.98
N GLN A 180 -5.77 4.13 -4.12
CA GLN A 180 -5.17 5.43 -4.41
C GLN A 180 -5.65 6.51 -3.42
N ALA A 181 -6.97 6.62 -3.19
CA ALA A 181 -7.51 7.59 -2.24
C ALA A 181 -6.99 7.37 -0.80
N LEU A 182 -6.82 6.11 -0.38
CA LEU A 182 -6.22 5.78 0.91
C LEU A 182 -4.76 6.26 0.97
N ARG A 183 -3.98 6.02 -0.09
CA ARG A 183 -2.57 6.43 -0.16
C ARG A 183 -2.39 7.94 -0.09
N GLU A 184 -3.20 8.68 -0.84
CA GLU A 184 -3.19 10.15 -0.82
C GLU A 184 -3.69 10.71 0.53
N SER A 185 -4.56 9.98 1.22
CA SER A 185 -5.05 10.36 2.55
C SER A 185 -4.04 10.11 3.66
N PHE A 186 -3.24 9.05 3.56
CA PHE A 186 -2.26 8.66 4.58
C PHE A 186 -0.86 8.51 3.98
N PRO A 187 -0.26 9.57 3.41
CA PRO A 187 1.01 9.46 2.69
C PRO A 187 2.13 8.98 3.61
N ASN A 188 2.20 9.41 4.87
CA ASN A 188 3.24 8.96 5.80
C ASN A 188 3.18 7.46 6.11
N ASP A 189 1.98 6.89 6.09
CA ASP A 189 1.75 5.49 6.41
C ASP A 189 1.82 4.62 5.15
N LEU A 190 1.30 5.09 4.03
CA LEU A 190 1.08 4.27 2.82
C LEU A 190 2.05 4.62 1.69
N ASN A 191 3.08 5.45 1.93
CA ASN A 191 4.06 5.79 0.92
C ASN A 191 4.72 4.54 0.32
N ASN A 192 5.00 4.58 -0.99
CA ASN A 192 5.67 3.51 -1.73
C ASN A 192 5.02 2.11 -1.66
N LEU A 193 3.77 2.00 -1.20
CA LEU A 193 2.99 0.78 -1.32
C LEU A 193 2.18 0.84 -2.60
N TYR A 194 2.28 -0.17 -3.46
CA TYR A 194 1.52 -0.22 -4.72
C TYR A 194 0.74 -1.53 -4.82
N THR A 195 -0.44 -1.47 -5.43
CA THR A 195 -1.20 -2.66 -5.79
C THR A 195 -0.81 -3.15 -7.18
N ALA A 196 -1.21 -4.38 -7.52
CA ALA A 196 -0.85 -5.01 -8.80
C ALA A 196 -1.26 -4.17 -10.02
N GLU A 197 -2.36 -3.44 -9.91
CA GLU A 197 -2.94 -2.63 -10.99
C GLU A 197 -2.17 -1.32 -11.22
N GLU A 198 -1.34 -0.90 -10.26
CA GLU A 198 -0.52 0.32 -10.34
C GLU A 198 0.95 0.01 -10.60
N GLN A 199 1.30 -1.28 -10.55
CA GLN A 199 2.64 -1.76 -10.83
C GLN A 199 2.83 -1.88 -12.33
N GLY A 200 3.33 -0.80 -12.94
CA GLY A 200 3.98 -0.85 -14.25
C GLY A 200 5.33 -1.58 -14.18
N ASP A 201 6.20 -1.38 -15.18
CA ASP A 201 7.58 -1.85 -15.17
C ASP A 201 8.42 -1.10 -14.11
N MET A 202 8.16 -1.36 -12.82
CA MET A 202 8.99 -0.83 -11.73
C MET A 202 10.33 -1.55 -11.73
N GLU A 203 11.40 -0.80 -11.98
CA GLU A 203 12.77 -1.27 -11.76
C GLU A 203 12.99 -1.51 -10.26
N ILE A 204 13.43 -2.71 -9.91
CA ILE A 204 13.78 -3.05 -8.53
C ILE A 204 15.06 -2.27 -8.19
N PRO A 205 15.03 -1.34 -7.21
CA PRO A 205 16.23 -0.63 -6.81
C PRO A 205 17.25 -1.65 -6.28
N TYR A 206 18.52 -1.47 -6.62
CA TYR A 206 19.58 -2.26 -6.00
C TYR A 206 19.60 -1.96 -4.49
N VAL A 207 19.24 -2.96 -3.69
CA VAL A 207 19.32 -2.89 -2.23
C VAL A 207 20.54 -3.68 -1.81
N ASP A 208 21.54 -2.95 -1.29
CA ASP A 208 22.73 -3.54 -0.69
C ASP A 208 22.31 -4.39 0.53
N SER A 209 22.74 -5.65 0.55
CA SER A 209 22.47 -6.62 1.62
C SER A 209 23.05 -6.24 2.99
N ARG A 210 23.86 -5.17 3.07
CA ARG A 210 24.40 -4.67 4.34
C ARG A 210 23.28 -4.03 5.17
N PRO A 211 23.19 -4.30 6.49
CA PRO A 211 22.27 -3.60 7.36
C PRO A 211 22.52 -2.09 7.26
N ILE A 212 21.56 -1.35 6.72
CA ILE A 212 21.58 0.11 6.78
C ILE A 212 21.24 0.45 8.23
N GLU A 213 22.21 0.94 9.00
CA GLU A 213 21.90 1.57 10.28
C GLU A 213 20.98 2.75 9.99
N GLN A 214 19.73 2.68 10.44
CA GLN A 214 18.86 3.85 10.42
C GLN A 214 19.59 4.94 11.21
N PRO A 215 19.72 6.17 10.67
CA PRO A 215 20.30 7.25 11.45
C PRO A 215 19.47 7.37 12.73
N LYS A 216 20.11 7.08 13.87
CA LYS A 216 19.51 7.36 15.17
C LYS A 216 19.34 8.87 15.22
N TYR A 217 18.11 9.35 15.08
CA TYR A 217 17.81 10.73 15.41
C TYR A 217 18.07 10.88 16.91
N ASN A 218 19.22 11.46 17.27
CA ASN A 218 19.45 11.88 18.64
C ASN A 218 18.42 12.98 18.92
N GLN A 219 17.48 12.71 19.84
CA GLN A 219 16.50 13.70 20.33
C GLN A 219 17.17 14.92 21.01
N GLN A 220 18.48 15.02 21.06
CA GLN A 220 19.23 16.08 21.72
C GLN A 220 19.41 17.35 20.88
N ASP A 221 19.12 17.31 19.56
CA ASP A 221 19.31 18.47 18.66
C ASP A 221 18.00 19.08 18.15
N ILE A 222 16.86 18.79 18.79
CA ILE A 222 15.66 19.62 18.59
C ILE A 222 15.80 20.79 19.56
N PRO A 223 16.16 22.01 19.13
CA PRO A 223 16.09 23.16 20.02
C PRO A 223 14.65 23.24 20.53
N GLU A 224 14.52 23.20 21.86
CA GLU A 224 13.24 23.40 22.54
C GLU A 224 12.60 24.67 21.97
N PRO A 225 11.34 24.62 21.49
CA PRO A 225 10.66 25.83 21.07
C PRO A 225 10.60 26.76 22.28
N GLN A 226 11.38 27.85 22.22
CA GLN A 226 11.34 28.90 23.22
C GLN A 226 9.96 29.53 23.15
N PHE A 227 9.11 29.18 24.11
CA PHE A 227 7.85 29.84 24.32
C PHE A 227 8.16 31.23 24.88
N GLU A 228 8.14 32.27 24.03
CA GLU A 228 8.03 33.63 24.53
C GLU A 228 6.62 33.78 25.10
N PRO A 229 6.44 33.95 26.42
CA PRO A 229 5.12 34.24 26.95
C PRO A 229 4.64 35.56 26.34
N ASP A 230 3.46 35.51 25.73
CA ASP A 230 2.77 36.67 25.18
C ASP A 230 2.88 37.86 26.14
N ARG A 231 3.35 38.99 25.61
CA ARG A 231 3.33 40.26 26.33
C ARG A 231 1.93 40.46 26.88
N GLN A 232 1.85 40.48 28.21
CA GLN A 232 0.62 40.73 28.97
C GLN A 232 -0.13 41.88 28.29
N ALA A 233 -1.37 41.59 27.86
CA ALA A 233 -2.26 42.62 27.37
C ALA A 233 -2.38 43.70 28.45
N GLU A 234 -1.95 44.92 28.13
CA GLU A 234 -2.10 46.06 29.03
C GLU A 234 -3.60 46.25 29.32
N PRO A 235 -3.99 46.47 30.58
CA PRO A 235 -5.38 46.67 30.91
C PRO A 235 -5.87 47.96 30.24
N VAL A 236 -6.93 47.84 29.44
CA VAL A 236 -7.66 48.99 28.89
C VAL A 236 -8.24 49.77 30.07
N MET A 237 -7.61 50.89 30.41
CA MET A 237 -8.12 51.83 31.39
C MET A 237 -9.40 52.47 30.84
N ASN A 238 -10.55 52.03 31.33
CA ASN A 238 -11.82 52.73 31.21
C ASN A 238 -11.68 54.09 31.92
N ASN A 239 -11.58 55.17 31.15
CA ASN A 239 -11.81 56.53 31.67
C ASN A 239 -13.25 56.94 31.35
N GLU A 240 -14.19 56.48 32.17
CA GLU A 240 -15.42 57.23 32.42
C GLU A 240 -15.26 57.99 33.73
N SER A 241 -15.03 59.29 33.64
CA SER A 241 -15.56 60.25 34.62
C SER A 241 -15.46 61.68 34.09
N LEU A 242 -16.63 62.22 33.73
CA LEU A 242 -17.14 63.54 34.15
C LEU A 242 -16.25 64.77 33.92
N VAL A 243 -16.59 65.56 32.88
CA VAL A 243 -17.25 66.89 33.01
C VAL A 243 -18.22 67.09 31.85
#